data_AF-A0A9D7T4T2-F1
#
_entry.id   AF-A0A9D7T4T2-F1
#
_cell.length_a   1.000
_cell.length_b   1.000
_cell.length_c   1.000
_cell.angle_alpha   90.00
_cell.angle_beta   90.00
_cell.angle_gamma   90.00
#
_symmetry.space_group_name_H-M   'P 1'
#
loop_
_entity.id
_entity.type
_entity.pdbx_description
1 polymer ?
#
loop_
_entity_poly.entity_id
_entity_poly.type
_entity_poly.pdbx_seq_one_letter_code
_entity_poly.pdbx_strand_id
1 'polypeptide(L)' 'MIERVFRIDLVGFDWNCPKYITPRFTTDEIEQVVAPLKTRIAELEAALGQNKK' A
#
# COMPACT_ATOMS: atom_id res chain seq x y z
N MET A 1 21.91 28.03 -33.62
CA MET A 1 20.74 27.56 -32.84
C MET A 1 21.28 27.04 -31.51
N ILE A 2 20.64 27.36 -30.38
CA ILE A 2 21.09 26.92 -29.05
C ILE A 2 20.08 25.90 -28.52
N GLU A 3 20.58 24.75 -28.10
CA GLU A 3 19.80 23.72 -27.42
C GLU A 3 20.12 23.73 -25.92
N ARG A 4 19.14 23.36 -25.10
CA ARG A 4 19.30 23.22 -23.65
C ARG A 4 18.61 21.95 -23.18
N VAL A 5 19.25 21.23 -22.26
CA VAL A 5 18.74 20.01 -21.66
C VAL A 5 18.64 20.21 -20.15
N PHE A 6 17.55 19.70 -19.58
CA PHE A 6 17.38 19.54 -18.14
C PHE A 6 17.54 18.08 -17.78
N ARG A 7 18.28 17.81 -16.71
CA ARG A 7 18.40 16.49 -16.10
C ARG A 7 17.72 16.55 -14.74
N ILE A 8 16.71 15.70 -14.56
CA ILE A 8 15.93 15.61 -13.33
C ILE A 8 16.14 14.22 -12.75
N ASP A 9 16.57 14.17 -11.49
CA ASP A 9 16.68 12.92 -10.74
C ASP A 9 15.38 12.71 -9.94
N LEU A 10 14.62 11.68 -10.32
CA LEU A 10 13.35 11.36 -9.68
C LEU A 10 13.61 10.49 -8.44
N VAL A 11 13.47 11.08 -7.25
CA VAL A 11 13.78 10.41 -5.97
C VAL A 11 12.65 9.56 -5.42
N GLY A 12 11.45 9.69 -5.96
CA GLY A 12 10.28 8.93 -5.56
C GLY A 12 9.10 9.24 -6.46
N PHE A 13 8.39 8.20 -6.89
CA PHE A 13 7.17 8.30 -7.65
C PHE A 13 6.10 7.49 -6.93
N ASP A 14 5.21 8.19 -6.22
CA ASP A 14 4.05 7.57 -5.60
C ASP A 14 2.86 7.74 -6.53
N TRP A 15 2.40 6.61 -7.10
CA TRP A 15 1.22 6.58 -7.97
C TRP A 15 -0.02 7.09 -7.24
N ASN A 16 -0.03 6.97 -5.91
CA ASN A 16 -1.15 7.33 -5.05
C ASN A 16 -0.70 8.22 -3.89
N CYS A 17 -0.19 9.42 -4.20
CA CYS A 17 0.08 10.41 -3.17
C CYS A 17 -1.24 10.85 -2.49
N PRO A 18 -1.45 10.56 -1.18
CA PRO A 18 -2.72 10.82 -0.51
C PRO A 18 -3.06 12.32 -0.43
N LYS A 19 -2.06 13.19 -0.60
CA LYS A 19 -2.26 14.65 -0.66
C LYS A 19 -3.22 15.07 -1.78
N TYR A 20 -3.31 14.30 -2.87
CA TYR A 20 -4.07 14.67 -4.06
C TYR A 20 -5.16 13.66 -4.43
N ILE A 21 -5.34 12.60 -3.63
CA ILE A 21 -6.39 11.60 -3.83
C ILE A 21 -7.39 11.71 -2.70
N THR A 22 -8.63 12.04 -3.04
CA THR A 22 -9.73 12.02 -2.08
C THR A 22 -10.04 10.56 -1.71
N PRO A 23 -10.01 10.18 -0.42
CA PRO A 23 -10.39 8.84 0.01
C PRO A 23 -11.84 8.54 -0.39
N ARG A 24 -12.06 7.41 -1.06
CA ARG A 24 -13.40 6.97 -1.45
C ARG A 24 -14.21 6.40 -0.28
N PHE A 25 -13.52 5.83 0.71
CA PHE A 25 -14.11 5.18 1.86
C PHE A 25 -13.51 5.75 3.14
N THR A 26 -14.29 5.74 4.20
CA THR A 26 -13.85 6.08 5.56
C THR A 26 -12.97 4.96 6.13
N THR A 27 -12.22 5.29 7.18
CA THR A 27 -11.39 4.30 7.88
C THR A 27 -12.25 3.17 8.46
N ASP A 28 -13.43 3.47 8.98
CA ASP A 28 -14.33 2.49 9.57
C ASP A 28 -14.87 1.50 8.53
N GLU A 29 -15.26 1.98 7.34
CA GLU A 29 -15.69 1.12 6.23
C GLU A 29 -14.57 0.18 5.77
N ILE A 30 -13.33 0.70 5.69
CA ILE A 30 -12.17 -0.13 5.36
C ILE A 30 -11.89 -1.16 6.45
N GLU A 31 -11.93 -0.76 7.73
CA GLU A 31 -11.64 -1.67 8.83
C GLU A 31 -12.65 -2.82 8.91
N GLN A 32 -13.94 -2.55 8.64
CA GLN A 32 -14.97 -3.58 8.59
C GLN A 32 -14.67 -4.65 7.52
N VAL A 33 -14.18 -4.25 6.35
CA VAL A 33 -13.85 -5.18 5.26
C VAL A 33 -12.50 -5.88 5.49
N VAL A 34 -11.54 -5.19 6.10
CA VAL A 34 -10.19 -5.71 6.33
C VAL A 34 -10.10 -6.62 7.56
N ALA A 35 -10.92 -6.42 8.59
CA ALA A 35 -10.95 -7.22 9.81
C ALA A 35 -11.00 -8.76 9.56
N PRO A 36 -11.92 -9.31 8.74
CA PRO A 36 -11.93 -10.75 8.48
C PRO A 36 -10.67 -11.23 7.75
N LEU A 37 -10.08 -10.39 6.89
CA LEU A 37 -8.84 -10.71 6.19
C LEU A 37 -7.66 -10.79 7.17
N LYS A 38 -7.57 -9.83 8.10
CA LYS A 38 -6.55 -9.83 9.17
C LYS A 38 -6.66 -11.09 10.03
N THR A 39 -7.87 -11.50 10.42
CA THR A 39 -8.10 -12.74 11.16
C THR A 39 -7.60 -13.95 10.38
N ARG A 40 -7.94 -14.03 9.09
CA ARG A 40 -7.53 -15.16 8.25
C ARG A 40 -6.01 -15.22 8.06
N ILE A 41 -5.36 -14.07 7.92
CA ILE A 41 -3.90 -13.98 7.82
C ILE A 41 -3.27 -14.52 9.10
N ALA A 42 -3.74 -14.09 10.28
CA ALA A 42 -3.21 -14.57 11.55
C ALA A 42 -3.35 -16.10 11.73
N GLU A 43 -4.48 -16.68 11.33
CA GLU A 43 -4.67 -18.14 11.32
C GLU A 43 -3.67 -18.85 10.41
N LEU A 44 -3.48 -18.33 9.20
CA LEU A 44 -2.57 -18.91 8.21
C LEU A 44 -1.11 -18.80 8.65
N GLU A 45 -0.72 -17.66 9.21
CA GLU A 45 0.62 -17.44 9.76
C GLU A 45 0.90 -18.39 10.93
N ALA A 46 -0.07 -18.61 11.81
CA ALA A 46 0.04 -19.59 12.89
C ALA A 46 0.20 -21.02 12.34
N ALA A 47 -0.59 -21.40 11.33
CA ALA A 47 -0.50 -22.71 10.70
C ALA A 47 0.86 -22.92 9.99
N LEU A 48 1.37 -21.91 9.29
CA LEU A 48 2.69 -21.97 8.65
C LEU A 48 3.83 -22.01 9.67
N GLY A 49 3.71 -21.28 10.79
CA GLY A 49 4.67 -21.36 11.89
C GLY A 49 4.75 -22.74 12.53
N GLN A 50 3.63 -23.48 12.57
CA GLN A 50 3.58 -24.87 13.03
C GLN A 50 4.16 -25.86 12.01
N ASN A 51 4.01 -25.58 10.71
CA ASN A 51 4.44 -26.45 9.61
C ASN A 51 5.93 -26.29 9.23
N LYS A 52 6.64 -25.36 9.86
CA LYS A 52 8.09 -25.16 9.73
C LYS A 52 8.92 -25.96 10.76
N LYS A 53 8.27 -26.83 11.55
CA LYS A 53 8.93 -27.75 12.49
C LYS A 53 9.14 -29.14 11.89
#